data_AF-A0A957W5Z4-F1
#
_entry.id   AF-A0A957W5Z4-F1
#
_cell.length_a   1.000
_cell.length_b   1.000
_cell.length_c   1.000
_cell.angle_alpha   90.00
_cell.angle_beta   90.00
_cell.angle_gamma   90.00
#
_symmetry.space_group_name_H-M   'P 1'
#
loop_
_entity.id
_entity.type
_entity.pdbx_description
1 polymer ?
#
loop_
_entity_poly.entity_id
_entity_poly.type
_entity_poly.pdbx_seq_one_letter_code
_entity_poly.pdbx_strand_id
1 'polypeptide(L)' 'SAVVEADGTVRPCFFHKAAGNIKEAALPDLLNSPAAIDFRRNLDMDADPTCRKCVCSLNLRPTKRLLPAP' A
#
# COMPACT_ATOMS: atom_id res chain seq x y z
N SER A 1 -1.14 4.88 -6.44
CA SER A 1 -0.59 5.69 -5.33
C SER A 1 0.65 5.00 -4.79
N ALA A 2 1.45 5.69 -3.98
CA ALA A 2 2.57 5.12 -3.25
C ALA A 2 2.71 5.86 -1.91
N VAL A 3 3.23 5.18 -0.90
CA VAL A 3 3.59 5.76 0.40
C VAL A 3 5.09 6.02 0.39
N VAL A 4 5.48 7.23 0.75
CA VAL A 4 6.88 7.59 1.01
C VAL A 4 6.97 7.94 2.50
N GLU A 5 7.72 7.15 3.25
CA GLU A 5 7.93 7.37 4.68
C GLU A 5 9.00 8.44 4.94
N ALA A 6 9.10 8.94 6.18
CA ALA A 6 10.03 10.00 6.54
C ALA A 6 11.51 9.63 6.34
N ASP A 7 11.84 8.33 6.37
CA ASP A 7 13.18 7.82 6.10
C ASP A 7 13.48 7.63 4.60
N GLY A 8 12.50 7.91 3.72
CA GLY A 8 12.58 7.73 2.27
C GLY A 8 12.11 6.37 1.77
N THR A 9 11.70 5.45 2.65
CA THR A 9 11.16 4.14 2.27
C THR A 9 9.89 4.30 1.43
N VAL A 10 9.85 3.63 0.28
CA VAL A 10 8.71 3.62 -0.65
C VAL A 10 7.96 2.31 -0.52
N ARG A 11 6.63 2.39 -0.41
CA ARG A 11 5.72 1.24 -0.37
C ARG A 11 4.54 1.41 -1.33
N PRO A 12 3.97 0.30 -1.84
CA PRO A 12 2.73 0.38 -2.60
C PRO A 12 1.52 0.77 -1.73
N CYS A 13 1.55 0.40 -0.45
CA CYS A 13 0.58 0.77 0.59
C CYS A 13 1.28 0.61 1.95
N PHE A 14 0.83 1.35 2.98
CA PHE A 14 1.46 1.37 4.31
C PHE A 14 1.67 -0.04 4.92
N PHE A 15 0.74 -0.96 4.67
CA PHE A 15 0.76 -2.31 5.26
C PHE A 15 1.54 -3.35 4.45
N HIS A 16 1.93 -3.05 3.21
CA HIS A 16 2.74 -3.97 2.39
C HIS A 16 4.24 -3.69 2.54
N LYS A 17 5.07 -4.60 2.03
CA LYS A 17 6.52 -4.52 2.12
C LYS A 17 7.07 -3.30 1.37
N ALA A 18 8.26 -2.85 1.79
CA ALA A 18 9.03 -1.83 1.09
C ALA A 18 9.35 -2.28 -0.34
N ALA A 19 9.21 -1.35 -1.28
CA ALA A 19 9.60 -1.50 -2.68
C ALA A 19 10.99 -0.90 -2.96
N GLY A 20 11.52 -0.09 -2.04
CA GLY A 20 12.86 0.51 -2.12
C GLY A 20 12.93 1.81 -1.31
N ASN A 21 13.97 2.63 -1.55
CA ASN A 21 14.15 3.92 -0.89
C ASN A 21 14.53 5.01 -1.90
N ILE A 22 13.91 6.20 -1.81
CA ILE A 22 14.18 7.32 -2.72
C ILE A 22 15.59 7.91 -2.60
N LYS A 23 16.33 7.55 -1.54
CA LYS A 23 17.75 7.91 -1.37
C LYS A 23 18.67 7.05 -2.25
N GLU A 24 18.18 5.91 -2.74
CA GLU A 24 18.96 4.93 -3.51
C GLU A 24 18.60 4.94 -4.99
N ALA A 25 17.33 5.19 -5.34
CA ALA A 25 16.86 5.23 -6.72
C ALA A 25 15.77 6.29 -6.91
N ALA A 26 15.59 6.75 -8.15
CA ALA A 26 14.55 7.72 -8.46
C ALA A 26 13.17 7.09 -8.28
N LEU A 27 12.21 7.88 -7.78
CA LEU A 27 10.84 7.41 -7.53
C LEU A 27 10.18 6.75 -8.75
N PRO A 28 10.29 7.30 -9.99
CA PRO A 28 9.73 6.64 -11.17
C PRO A 28 10.28 5.24 -11.41
N ASP A 29 11.56 5.01 -11.11
CA ASP A 29 12.20 3.70 -11.30
C ASP A 29 11.70 2.69 -10.27
N LEU A 30 11.57 3.12 -9.01
CA LEU A 30 10.99 2.29 -7.95
C LEU A 30 9.55 1.89 -8.26
N LEU A 31 8.73 2.85 -8.70
CA LEU A 31 7.33 2.63 -9.03
C LEU A 31 7.12 1.80 -10.29
N ASN A 32 8.07 1.79 -11.22
CA ASN A 32 7.98 1.06 -12.49
C ASN A 32 8.97 -0.11 -12.59
N SER A 33 9.57 -0.50 -11.46
CA SER A 33 10.36 -1.71 -11.38
C SER A 33 9.50 -2.94 -11.73
N PRO A 34 10.08 -4.00 -12.31
CA PRO A 34 9.34 -5.23 -12.61
C PRO A 34 8.59 -5.77 -11.40
N ALA A 35 9.23 -5.81 -10.23
CA ALA A 35 8.61 -6.27 -8.99
C ALA A 35 7.40 -5.42 -8.55
N ALA A 36 7.48 -4.08 -8.67
CA ALA A 36 6.35 -3.21 -8.34
C ALA A 36 5.19 -3.34 -9.33
N ILE A 37 5.49 -3.53 -10.62
CA ILE A 37 4.48 -3.80 -11.65
C ILE A 37 3.80 -5.14 -11.37
N ASP A 38 4.58 -6.20 -11.13
CA ASP A 38 4.07 -7.55 -10.87
C ASP A 38 3.24 -7.59 -9.59
N PHE A 39 3.67 -6.90 -8.53
CA PHE A 39 2.88 -6.76 -7.31
C PHE A 39 1.50 -6.18 -7.61
N ARG A 40 1.42 -5.06 -8.35
CA ARG A 40 0.13 -4.42 -8.68
C ARG A 40 -0.74 -5.26 -9.59
N ARG A 41 -0.14 -5.98 -10.54
CA ARG A 41 -0.89 -6.83 -11.48
C ARG A 41 -1.52 -8.04 -10.80
N ASN A 42 -0.88 -8.56 -9.76
CA ASN A 42 -1.29 -9.79 -9.09
C ASN A 42 -1.95 -9.56 -7.71
N LEU A 43 -2.03 -8.30 -7.24
CA LEU A 43 -2.70 -8.00 -5.98
C LEU A 43 -4.22 -8.07 -6.15
N ASP A 44 -4.81 -9.13 -5.62
CA ASP A 44 -6.25 -9.23 -5.37
C ASP A 44 -6.55 -8.71 -3.95
N MET A 45 -7.16 -7.52 -3.86
CA MET A 45 -7.48 -6.89 -2.58
C MET A 45 -8.58 -7.63 -1.80
N ASP A 46 -9.43 -8.40 -2.47
CA ASP A 46 -10.53 -9.16 -1.84
C ASP A 46 -10.01 -10.48 -1.26
N ALA A 47 -8.95 -11.05 -1.84
CA ALA A 47 -8.32 -12.27 -1.34
C ALA A 47 -7.16 -12.00 -0.36
N ASP A 48 -6.40 -10.92 -0.56
CA ASP A 48 -5.19 -10.64 0.22
C ASP A 48 -5.53 -10.40 1.71
N PRO A 49 -4.89 -11.14 2.64
CA PRO A 49 -5.22 -11.06 4.06
C PRO A 49 -4.86 -9.72 4.71
N THR A 50 -3.92 -8.98 4.12
CA THR A 50 -3.55 -7.61 4.51
C THR A 50 -4.64 -6.64 4.05
N CYS A 51 -5.09 -6.75 2.80
CA CYS A 51 -6.09 -5.87 2.22
C CYS A 51 -7.49 -6.06 2.81
N ARG A 52 -7.92 -7.30 3.07
CA ARG A 52 -9.25 -7.62 3.64
C ARG A 52 -9.53 -6.97 4.99
N LYS A 53 -8.48 -6.68 5.76
CA LYS A 53 -8.57 -6.04 7.08
C LYS A 53 -8.34 -4.53 7.00
N CYS A 54 -7.96 -4.01 5.84
CA CYS A 54 -7.50 -2.66 5.68
C CYS A 54 -8.68 -1.70 5.55
N VAL A 55 -8.64 -0.59 6.28
CA VAL A 55 -9.65 0.48 6.19
C VAL A 55 -9.71 1.12 4.80
N CYS A 56 -8.68 0.95 3.97
CA CYS A 56 -8.63 1.51 2.61
C CYS A 56 -9.68 0.92 1.66
N SER A 57 -10.12 -0.33 1.86
CA SER A 57 -11.24 -0.91 1.10
C SER A 57 -12.60 -0.49 1.67
N LEU A 58 -12.62 -0.06 2.93
CA LEU A 58 -13.81 0.45 3.57
C LEU A 58 -14.05 1.88 3.06
N ASN A 59 -15.01 2.06 2.16
CA ASN A 59 -15.49 3.37 1.71
C ASN A 59 -16.26 4.08 2.85
N LEU A 60 -15.54 4.43 3.91
CA LEU A 60 -16.08 5.00 5.14
C LEU A 60 -16.21 6.51 4.96
N ARG A 61 -17.38 7.04 5.34
CA ARG A 61 -17.55 8.48 5.50
C ARG A 61 -16.73 8.95 6.71
N PRO A 62 -16.17 10.17 6.71
CA PRO A 62 -15.37 10.69 7.82
C PRO A 62 -16.08 10.62 9.19
N THR A 63 -17.41 10.65 9.21
CA THR A 63 -18.26 10.61 10.41
C THR A 63 -18.67 9.20 10.83
N LYS A 64 -18.28 8.16 10.10
CA LYS A 64 -18.70 6.79 10.40
C LYS A 64 -17.96 6.28 11.63
N ARG A 65 -18.67 6.15 12.76
CA ARG A 65 -18.16 5.54 13.99
C ARG A 65 -17.96 4.03 13.74
N LEU A 66 -16.70 3.60 13.76
CA LEU A 66 -16.36 2.17 13.74
C LEU A 66 -16.70 1.59 15.12
N LEU A 67 -17.77 0.81 15.20
CA LEU A 67 -18.04 -0.01 16.38
C LEU A 67 -17.01 -1.15 16.41
N PRO A 68 -16.44 -1.50 17.58
CA PRO A 68 -15.55 -2.64 17.68
C PRO A 68 -16.29 -3.92 17.26
N ALA A 69 -15.58 -4.83 16.62
CA ALA A 69 -16.11 -6.15 16.28
C ALA A 69 -16.51 -6.90 17.58
N PRO A 70 -17.57 -7.73 17.54
CA PRO A 70 -17.99 -8.54 18.67
C PRO A 70 -16.89 -9.49 19.15
#